data_AF-A0A7C5GGY4-F1
#
_entry.id   AF-A0A7C5GGY4-F1
#
_cell.length_a   1.000
_cell.length_b   1.000
_cell.length_c   1.000
_cell.angle_alpha   90.00
_cell.angle_beta   90.00
_cell.angle_gamma   90.00
#
_symmetry.space_group_name_H-M   'P 1'
#
loop_
_entity.id
_entity.type
_entity.pdbx_description
1 polymer ?
#
loop_
_entity_poly.entity_id
_entity_poly.type
_entity_poly.pdbx_seq_one_letter_code
_entity_poly.pdbx_strand_id
1 'polypeptide(L)'
;MIKTTVKMAIASLLLVSVCNAETSYGTVNGENITADEVNQIVGAQGMKFDTLKKDMQKKVLDMIVDRKLLSQNASKAGLEKTDEFKQKLEMIKKDLALNI
;
A
#
# COMPACT_ATOMS: atom_id res chain seq x y z
N MET A 1 -15.32 -12.54 -53.26
CA MET A 1 -16.19 -11.40 -52.90
C MET A 1 -17.07 -11.81 -51.71
N ILE A 2 -16.60 -11.61 -50.48
CA ILE A 2 -17.37 -11.84 -49.25
C ILE A 2 -17.07 -10.67 -48.31
N LYS A 3 -18.12 -9.88 -48.04
CA LYS A 3 -18.16 -8.74 -47.14
C LYS A 3 -18.04 -9.24 -45.69
N THR A 4 -17.18 -8.64 -44.87
CA THR A 4 -17.14 -8.95 -43.43
C THR A 4 -17.46 -7.70 -42.62
N THR A 5 -18.67 -7.74 -42.07
CA THR A 5 -19.31 -6.71 -41.27
C THR A 5 -18.61 -6.54 -39.92
N VAL A 6 -18.28 -5.30 -39.59
CA VAL A 6 -17.76 -4.87 -38.28
C VAL A 6 -18.83 -5.13 -37.22
N LYS A 7 -18.54 -6.00 -36.25
CA LYS A 7 -19.32 -6.14 -35.02
C LYS A 7 -18.52 -5.53 -33.87
N MET A 8 -18.83 -4.30 -33.50
CA MET A 8 -18.42 -3.74 -32.20
C MET A 8 -19.27 -4.38 -31.11
N ALA A 9 -18.68 -5.27 -30.33
CA ALA A 9 -19.24 -5.72 -29.05
C ALA A 9 -18.55 -4.92 -27.94
N ILE A 10 -19.25 -3.95 -27.36
CA ILE A 10 -18.78 -3.23 -26.17
C ILE A 10 -19.04 -4.16 -24.98
N ALA A 11 -18.02 -4.92 -24.59
CA ALA A 11 -18.05 -5.73 -23.39
C ALA A 11 -17.84 -4.80 -22.18
N SER A 12 -18.94 -4.41 -21.53
CA SER A 12 -18.92 -3.73 -20.25
C SER A 12 -18.33 -4.66 -19.19
N LEU A 13 -17.02 -4.55 -18.95
CA LEU A 13 -16.38 -5.20 -17.81
C LEU A 13 -16.96 -4.60 -16.52
N LEU A 14 -17.89 -5.33 -15.91
CA LEU A 14 -18.29 -5.09 -14.53
C LEU A 14 -17.06 -5.38 -13.66
N LEU A 15 -16.43 -4.32 -13.15
CA LEU A 15 -15.41 -4.39 -12.10
C LEU A 15 -16.08 -4.93 -10.83
N VAL A 16 -16.10 -6.26 -10.69
CA VAL A 16 -16.35 -6.92 -9.39
C VAL A 16 -15.20 -6.51 -8.49
N SER A 17 -15.46 -5.53 -7.63
CA SER A 17 -14.57 -5.17 -6.54
C SER A 17 -14.66 -6.30 -5.51
N VAL A 18 -13.69 -7.21 -5.55
CA VAL A 18 -13.50 -8.20 -4.49
C VAL A 18 -13.16 -7.45 -3.20
N CYS A 19 -14.14 -7.29 -2.32
CA CYS A 19 -13.91 -6.87 -0.94
C CYS A 19 -13.21 -8.01 -0.22
N ASN A 20 -11.87 -8.05 -0.30
CA ASN A 20 -11.08 -8.81 0.66
C ASN A 20 -11.25 -8.10 2.01
N ALA A 21 -12.00 -8.73 2.91
CA ALA A 21 -12.07 -8.29 4.31
C ALA A 21 -10.75 -8.64 4.99
N GLU A 22 -9.69 -7.91 4.64
CA GLU A 22 -8.42 -7.98 5.35
C GLU A 22 -8.62 -7.44 6.77
N THR A 23 -7.90 -8.03 7.74
CA THR A 23 -7.89 -7.54 9.12
C THR A 23 -7.46 -6.07 9.12
N SER A 24 -8.41 -5.18 9.35
CA SER A 24 -8.21 -3.73 9.39
C SER A 24 -8.11 -3.26 10.85
N TYR A 25 -7.05 -2.51 11.15
CA TYR A 25 -6.81 -1.94 12.48
C TYR A 25 -7.26 -0.48 12.59
N GLY A 26 -8.00 0.01 11.58
CA GLY A 26 -8.47 1.40 11.47
C GLY A 26 -8.19 1.96 10.08
N THR A 27 -8.61 3.21 9.85
CA THR A 27 -8.39 3.92 8.58
C THR A 27 -7.76 5.29 8.77
N VAL A 28 -6.94 5.70 7.81
CA VAL A 28 -6.33 7.03 7.73
C VAL A 28 -6.71 7.65 6.39
N ASN A 29 -7.58 8.66 6.42
CA ASN A 29 -8.12 9.30 5.20
C ASN A 29 -8.72 8.30 4.18
N GLY A 30 -9.38 7.26 4.66
CA GLY A 30 -9.99 6.22 3.83
C GLY A 30 -9.06 5.07 3.42
N GLU A 31 -7.79 5.12 3.79
CA GLU A 31 -6.83 4.03 3.57
C GLU A 31 -6.76 3.12 4.80
N ASN A 32 -6.91 1.80 4.62
CA ASN A 32 -6.87 0.83 5.72
C ASN A 32 -5.46 0.71 6.31
N ILE A 33 -5.39 0.49 7.62
CA ILE A 33 -4.20 -0.01 8.31
C ILE A 33 -4.21 -1.54 8.23
N THR A 34 -3.25 -2.12 7.51
CA THR A 34 -3.21 -3.57 7.24
C THR A 34 -2.46 -4.35 8.31
N ALA A 35 -2.69 -5.65 8.37
CA ALA A 35 -1.93 -6.55 9.24
C ALA A 35 -0.44 -6.57 8.91
N ASP A 36 -0.05 -6.40 7.65
CA ASP A 36 1.36 -6.37 7.25
C ASP A 36 2.07 -5.14 7.80
N GLU A 37 1.44 -3.96 7.75
CA GLU A 37 2.00 -2.73 8.33
C GLU A 37 2.23 -2.86 9.84
N VAL A 38 1.28 -3.49 10.53
CA VAL A 38 1.40 -3.81 11.95
C VAL A 38 2.54 -4.80 12.18
N ASN A 39 2.58 -5.90 11.42
CA ASN A 39 3.60 -6.95 11.52
C ASN A 39 5.01 -6.46 11.20
N GLN A 40 5.18 -5.48 10.31
CA GLN A 40 6.48 -4.87 10.05
C GLN A 40 7.06 -4.18 11.29
N ILE A 41 6.21 -3.63 12.17
CA ILE A 41 6.65 -2.95 13.39
C ILE A 41 6.82 -3.94 14.55
N VAL A 42 5.86 -4.84 14.75
CA VAL A 42 5.85 -5.74 15.92
C VAL A 42 6.52 -7.08 15.66
N GLY A 43 6.39 -7.60 14.44
CA GLY A 43 6.93 -8.90 14.01
C GLY A 43 8.45 -8.91 13.93
N ALA A 44 9.08 -7.76 13.67
CA ALA A 44 10.54 -7.60 13.75
C ALA A 44 11.11 -7.95 15.15
N GLN A 45 10.28 -7.89 16.19
CA GLN A 45 10.65 -8.21 17.57
C GLN A 45 10.14 -9.58 18.03
N GLY A 46 9.63 -10.42 17.11
CA GLY A 46 9.05 -11.72 17.43
C GLY A 46 7.75 -11.65 18.24
N MET A 47 7.14 -10.47 18.34
CA MET A 47 5.91 -10.23 19.09
C MET A 47 4.69 -10.22 18.16
N LYS A 48 3.53 -10.61 18.70
CA LYS A 48 2.24 -10.47 18.01
C LYS A 48 1.51 -9.22 18.52
N PHE A 49 0.89 -8.46 17.63
CA PHE A 49 0.17 -7.24 18.01
C PHE A 49 -0.87 -7.47 19.11
N ASP A 50 -1.63 -8.57 19.02
CA ASP A 50 -2.68 -8.91 19.99
C ASP A 50 -2.14 -9.29 21.37
N THR A 51 -0.85 -9.62 21.46
CA THR A 51 -0.18 -9.97 22.73
C THR A 51 0.40 -8.75 23.44
N LEU A 52 0.37 -7.58 22.80
CA LEU A 52 0.92 -6.36 23.38
C LEU A 52 -0.05 -5.74 24.39
N LYS A 53 0.49 -5.04 25.39
CA LYS A 53 -0.33 -4.20 26.28
C LYS A 53 -1.01 -3.10 25.47
N LYS A 54 -2.22 -2.68 25.88
CA LYS A 54 -3.02 -1.66 25.17
C LYS A 54 -2.26 -0.38 24.84
N ASP A 55 -1.44 0.11 25.78
CA ASP A 55 -0.63 1.32 25.55
C ASP A 55 0.38 1.13 24.41
N MET A 56 0.94 -0.08 24.30
CA MET A 56 1.90 -0.41 23.24
C MET A 56 1.20 -0.67 21.91
N GLN A 57 0.02 -1.30 21.93
CA GLN A 57 -0.83 -1.40 20.73
C GLN A 57 -1.16 -0.01 20.18
N LYS A 58 -1.59 0.91 21.06
CA LYS A 58 -1.87 2.30 20.69
C LYS A 58 -0.64 2.96 20.06
N LYS A 59 0.53 2.85 20.71
CA LYS A 59 1.78 3.43 20.19
C LYS A 59 2.17 2.89 18.81
N VAL A 60 1.93 1.60 18.56
CA VAL A 60 2.17 0.98 17.24
C VAL A 60 1.19 1.56 16.21
N LEU A 61 -0.10 1.64 16.53
CA LEU A 61 -1.09 2.22 15.63
C LEU A 61 -0.82 3.70 15.34
N ASP A 62 -0.51 4.49 16.37
CA ASP A 62 -0.16 5.91 16.24
C ASP A 62 1.05 6.08 15.29
N MET A 63 2.08 5.23 15.42
CA MET A 63 3.23 5.24 14.50
C MET A 63 2.84 4.92 13.05
N ILE A 64 1.93 3.98 12.82
CA ILE A 64 1.45 3.66 11.46
C ILE A 64 0.64 4.83 10.90
N VAL A 65 -0.23 5.43 11.72
CA VAL A 65 -1.02 6.60 11.36
C VAL A 65 -0.11 7.75 10.94
N ASP A 66 0.92 8.06 11.73
CA ASP A 66 1.89 9.10 11.42
C ASP A 66 2.61 8.83 10.09
N ARG A 67 3.07 7.58 9.86
CA ARG A 67 3.71 7.20 8.61
C ARG A 67 2.80 7.37 7.41
N LYS A 68 1.53 6.95 7.51
CA LYS A 68 0.54 7.12 6.44
C LYS A 68 0.28 8.59 6.15
N LEU A 69 0.10 9.42 7.19
CA LEU A 69 -0.11 10.87 7.02
C LEU A 69 1.09 11.54 6.34
N LEU A 70 2.31 11.20 6.75
CA LEU A 70 3.54 11.70 6.13
C LEU A 70 3.65 11.25 4.68
N SER A 71 3.36 9.99 4.38
CA SER A 71 3.39 9.45 3.02
C SER A 71 2.36 10.12 2.13
N GLN A 72 1.11 10.22 2.58
CA GLN A 72 0.03 10.90 1.85
C GLN A 72 0.38 12.37 1.59
N ASN A 73 1.00 13.05 2.55
CA ASN A 73 1.46 14.42 2.37
C ASN A 73 2.61 14.51 1.35
N ALA A 74 3.59 13.61 1.41
CA ALA A 74 4.68 13.53 0.45
C ALA A 74 4.18 13.30 -0.99
N SER A 75 3.23 12.38 -1.17
CA SER A 75 2.60 12.11 -2.47
C SER A 75 1.79 13.32 -2.96
N LYS A 76 1.03 13.99 -2.07
CA LYS A 76 0.30 15.24 -2.39
C LYS A 76 1.25 16.38 -2.79
N ALA A 77 2.39 16.50 -2.11
CA ALA A 77 3.45 17.46 -2.44
C ALA A 77 4.20 17.11 -3.74
N GLY A 78 3.93 15.94 -4.33
CA GLY A 78 4.53 15.51 -5.58
C GLY A 78 6.02 15.15 -5.44
N LEU A 79 6.49 14.79 -4.25
CA LEU A 79 7.89 14.45 -4.02
C LEU A 79 8.36 13.28 -4.90
N GLU A 80 7.45 12.35 -5.21
CA GLU A 80 7.70 11.22 -6.12
C GLU A 80 8.04 11.63 -7.55
N LYS A 81 7.69 12.86 -7.95
CA LYS A 81 7.96 13.39 -9.30
C LYS A 81 9.31 14.07 -9.42
N THR A 82 9.97 14.35 -8.29
CA THR A 82 11.28 15.00 -8.26
C THR A 82 12.35 14.11 -8.88
N ASP A 83 13.36 14.73 -9.49
CA ASP A 83 14.47 13.98 -10.08
C ASP A 83 15.29 13.24 -9.01
N GLU A 84 15.42 13.83 -7.82
CA GLU A 84 16.08 13.20 -6.68
C GLU A 84 15.39 11.88 -6.28
N PHE A 85 14.05 11.88 -6.17
CA PHE A 85 13.30 10.67 -5.83
C PHE A 85 13.48 9.59 -6.90
N LYS A 86 13.36 9.94 -8.18
CA LYS A 86 13.54 9.00 -9.30
C LYS A 86 14.93 8.40 -9.32
N GLN A 87 15.97 9.21 -9.13
CA GLN A 87 17.35 8.73 -9.09
C GLN A 87 17.58 7.76 -7.95
N LYS A 88 17.11 8.10 -6.73
CA LYS A 88 17.21 7.21 -5.56
C LYS A 88 16.42 5.92 -5.76
N LEU A 89 15.24 6.00 -6.37
CA LEU A 89 14.43 4.83 -6.67
C LEU A 89 15.14 3.87 -7.63
N GLU A 90 15.78 4.38 -8.68
CA GLU A 90 16.55 3.54 -9.62
C GLU A 90 17.74 2.86 -8.94
N MET A 91 18.43 3.55 -8.02
CA MET A 91 19.49 2.94 -7.21
C MET A 91 18.95 1.80 -6.35
N ILE A 92 17.86 2.02 -5.60
CA ILE A 92 17.23 1.00 -4.76
C ILE A 92 16.75 -0.20 -5.60
N LYS A 93 16.17 0.03 -6.78
CA LYS A 93 15.75 -1.05 -7.69
C LYS A 93 16.93 -1.90 -8.14
N LYS A 94 18.04 -1.26 -8.52
CA LYS A 94 19.26 -1.97 -8.94
C LYS A 94 19.84 -2.79 -7.80
N ASP A 95 19.90 -2.22 -6.59
CA ASP A 95 20.39 -2.92 -5.41
C ASP A 95 19.50 -4.11 -5.05
N LEU A 96 18.18 -3.95 -5.12
CA LEU A 96 17.23 -5.04 -4.88
C LEU A 96 17.43 -6.17 -5.89
N ALA A 97 17.62 -5.85 -7.18
CA ALA A 97 17.85 -6.84 -8.23
C ALA A 97 19.14 -7.65 -8.08
N LEU A 98 20.12 -7.16 -7.30
CA LEU A 98 21.34 -7.90 -6.98
C LEU A 98 21.19 -8.83 -5.77
N ASN A 99 20.20 -8.58 -4.92
CA ASN A 99 20.04 -9.24 -3.61
C ASN A 99 18.83 -10.19 -3.55
N ILE A 100 18.16 -10.43 -4.67
CA ILE A 100 17.10 -11.44 -4.85
C ILE A 100 17.57 -12.53 -5.80
#